data_AF-A0A0F2J4L4-F1
#
_entry.id   AF-A0A0F2J4L4-F1
#
_cell.length_a   1.000
_cell.length_b   1.000
_cell.length_c   1.000
_cell.angle_alpha   90.00
_cell.angle_beta   90.00
_cell.angle_gamma   90.00
#
_symmetry.space_group_name_H-M   'P 1'
#
loop_
_entity.id
_entity.type
_entity.pdbx_description
1 polymer ?
#
loop_
_entity_poly.entity_id
_entity_poly.type
_entity_poly.pdbx_seq_one_letter_code
_entity_poly.pdbx_strand_id
1 'polypeptide(L)' 'MNIYAMTSEEREKLGIDSLPSNLKDALDELAKAPVIREALGHHIYDRFVEAKTEEWDSFIVTVTQWELDRYLALY' A
#
# COMPACT_ATOMS: atom_id res chain seq x y z
N MET A 1 3.34 11.48 -23.24
CA MET A 1 2.26 10.56 -22.85
C MET A 1 1.98 10.81 -21.37
N ASN A 2 0.76 11.17 -20.99
CA ASN A 2 0.42 11.48 -19.59
C ASN A 2 -0.39 10.32 -18.99
N ILE A 3 0.25 9.49 -18.16
CA ILE A 3 -0.35 8.28 -17.57
C ILE A 3 -1.55 8.63 -16.66
N TYR A 4 -1.54 9.81 -16.03
CA TYR A 4 -2.63 10.28 -15.16
C TYR A 4 -3.91 10.64 -15.93
N ALA A 5 -3.82 10.90 -17.23
CA ALA A 5 -4.96 11.21 -18.07
C ALA A 5 -5.60 9.95 -18.70
N MET A 6 -4.97 8.78 -18.54
CA MET A 6 -5.44 7.52 -19.12
C MET A 6 -6.49 6.86 -18.24
N THR A 7 -7.49 6.27 -18.88
CA THR A 7 -8.46 5.37 -18.24
C THR A 7 -7.80 4.07 -17.82
N SER A 8 -8.41 3.35 -16.87
CA SER A 8 -7.91 2.04 -16.43
C SER A 8 -7.80 1.04 -17.59
N GLU A 9 -8.77 1.03 -18.51
CA GLU A 9 -8.76 0.15 -19.69
C GLU A 9 -7.62 0.46 -20.66
N GLU A 10 -7.25 1.74 -20.83
CA GLU A 10 -6.13 2.12 -21.69
C GLU A 10 -4.79 1.73 -21.08
N ARG A 11 -4.64 1.81 -19.75
CA ARG A 11 -3.44 1.34 -19.05
C ARG A 11 -3.29 -0.17 -19.16
N GLU A 12 -4.37 -0.90 -18.97
CA GLU A 12 -4.40 -2.36 -19.09
C GLU A 12 -4.04 -2.81 -20.50
N LYS A 13 -4.59 -2.17 -21.55
CA LYS A 13 -4.24 -2.45 -22.96
C LYS A 13 -2.77 -2.20 -23.29
N LEU A 14 -2.09 -1.34 -22.54
CA LEU A 14 -0.67 -1.05 -22.70
C LEU A 14 0.22 -1.87 -21.76
N GLY A 15 -0.35 -2.78 -20.97
CA GLY A 15 0.39 -3.58 -19.98
C GLY A 15 1.01 -2.72 -18.87
N ILE A 16 0.40 -1.58 -18.56
CA ILE A 16 0.84 -0.70 -17.48
C ILE A 16 0.14 -1.13 -16.20
N ASP A 17 0.82 -1.97 -15.43
CA ASP A 17 0.36 -2.35 -14.10
C ASP A 17 0.41 -1.16 -13.13
N SER A 18 -0.52 -1.15 -12.19
CA SER A 18 -0.55 -0.15 -11.12
C SER A 18 0.23 -0.63 -9.92
N LEU A 19 0.90 0.31 -9.25
CA LEU A 19 1.53 0.02 -7.97
C LEU A 19 0.48 -0.34 -6.90
N PRO A 20 0.89 -1.07 -5.85
CA PRO A 20 0.06 -1.33 -4.69
C PRO A 20 -0.64 -0.08 -4.17
N SER A 21 -1.93 -0.19 -3.86
CA SER A 21 -2.78 0.96 -3.53
C SER A 21 -2.61 1.44 -2.09
N ASN A 22 -2.07 0.57 -1.22
CA ASN A 22 -1.91 0.81 0.19
C ASN A 22 -0.71 0.03 0.75
N LEU A 23 -0.39 0.27 2.03
CA LEU A 23 0.77 -0.33 2.67
C LEU A 23 0.66 -1.86 2.77
N LYS A 24 -0.53 -2.40 3.05
CA LYS A 24 -0.72 -3.85 3.12
C LYS A 24 -0.44 -4.52 1.78
N ASP A 25 -1.01 -4.01 0.69
CA ASP A 25 -0.77 -4.53 -0.65
C ASP A 25 0.73 -4.46 -1.00
N ALA A 26 1.41 -3.39 -0.57
CA ALA A 26 2.85 -3.23 -0.80
C ALA A 26 3.69 -4.25 -0.03
N LEU A 27 3.31 -4.58 1.21
CA LEU A 27 3.95 -5.64 1.99
C LEU A 27 3.70 -7.03 1.39
N ASP A 28 2.49 -7.27 0.87
CA ASP A 28 2.13 -8.51 0.18
C ASP A 28 2.94 -8.70 -1.12
N GLU A 29 3.18 -7.62 -1.89
CA GLU A 29 4.07 -7.67 -3.05
C GLU A 29 5.56 -7.79 -2.66
N LEU A 30 5.98 -7.13 -1.59
CA LEU A 30 7.34 -7.24 -1.05
C LEU A 30 7.66 -8.68 -0.62
N ALA A 31 6.69 -9.43 -0.10
CA ALA A 31 6.85 -10.84 0.26
C ALA A 31 7.17 -11.73 -0.96
N LYS A 32 6.77 -11.32 -2.17
CA LYS A 32 7.02 -12.03 -3.44
C LYS A 32 8.35 -11.63 -4.10
N ALA A 33 9.09 -10.68 -3.53
CA ALA A 33 10.30 -10.11 -4.12
C ALA A 33 11.59 -10.61 -3.42
N PRO A 34 12.11 -11.81 -3.74
CA PRO A 34 13.28 -12.39 -3.08
C PRO A 34 14.54 -11.53 -3.22
N VAL A 35 14.70 -10.83 -4.34
CA VAL A 35 15.82 -9.91 -4.59
C VAL A 35 15.90 -8.79 -3.54
N ILE A 36 14.75 -8.29 -3.08
CA ILE A 36 14.72 -7.22 -2.07
C ILE A 36 15.06 -7.80 -0.69
N ARG A 37 14.56 -9.00 -0.38
CA ARG A 37 14.90 -9.70 0.86
C ARG A 37 16.39 -9.99 0.96
N GLU A 38 17.02 -10.40 -0.14
CA GLU A 38 18.46 -10.64 -0.20
C GLU A 38 19.27 -9.35 -0.04
N ALA A 39 18.85 -8.27 -0.69
CA ALA A 39 19.52 -6.97 -0.61
C ALA A 39 19.48 -6.36 0.79
N LEU A 40 18.36 -6.51 1.52
CA LEU A 40 18.21 -6.00 2.89
C LEU A 40 18.83 -6.94 3.93
N GLY A 41 18.92 -8.24 3.63
CA GLY A 41 19.29 -9.27 4.58
C GLY A 41 18.16 -9.63 5.55
N HIS A 42 18.23 -10.84 6.10
CA HIS A 42 17.15 -11.45 6.88
C HIS A 42 16.70 -10.61 8.08
N HIS A 43 17.64 -10.11 8.89
CA HIS A 43 17.31 -9.39 10.12
C HIS A 43 16.58 -8.06 9.86
N ILE A 44 17.05 -7.29 8.87
CA ILE A 44 16.46 -5.99 8.53
C ILE A 44 15.11 -6.18 7.87
N TYR A 45 15.02 -7.15 6.94
CA TYR A 45 13.77 -7.46 6.25
C TYR A 45 12.66 -7.83 7.24
N ASP A 46 12.91 -8.78 8.15
CA ASP A 46 11.88 -9.24 9.08
C ASP A 46 11.40 -8.12 10.01
N ARG A 47 12.34 -7.34 10.57
CA ARG A 47 12.00 -6.19 11.43
C ARG A 47 11.25 -5.10 10.70
N PHE A 48 11.58 -4.88 9.42
CA PHE A 48 10.86 -3.93 8.59
C PHE A 48 9.42 -4.38 8.35
N VAL A 49 9.23 -5.64 7.94
CA VAL A 49 7.89 -6.20 7.69
C VAL A 49 7.06 -6.18 8.98
N GLU A 50 7.61 -6.64 10.10
CA GLU A 50 6.95 -6.61 11.42
C GLU A 50 6.48 -5.20 11.78
N ALA A 51 7.39 -4.21 11.76
CA ALA A 51 7.06 -2.83 12.12
C ALA A 51 6.02 -2.21 11.17
N LYS A 52 6.08 -2.52 9.87
CA LYS A 52 5.12 -1.98 8.89
C LYS A 52 3.76 -2.66 8.94
N THR A 53 3.70 -3.93 9.33
CA THR A 53 2.42 -4.60 9.62
C THR A 53 1.76 -3.98 10.85
N GLU A 54 2.50 -3.73 11.92
CA GLU A 54 1.97 -3.05 13.11
C GLU A 54 1.48 -1.63 12.80
N GLU A 55 2.22 -0.88 11.98
CA GLU A 55 1.81 0.45 11.51
C GLU A 55 0.49 0.40 10.73
N TRP A 56 0.35 -0.58 9.83
CA TRP A 56 -0.89 -0.77 9.07
C TRP A 56 -2.07 -1.13 9.98
N ASP A 57 -1.88 -2.06 10.90
CA ASP A 57 -2.92 -2.50 11.83
C ASP A 57 -3.39 -1.35 12.72
N SER A 58 -2.45 -0.51 13.19
CA SER A 58 -2.79 0.71 13.93
C SER A 58 -3.56 1.71 13.09
N PHE A 59 -3.20 1.88 11.81
CA PHE A 59 -3.85 2.84 10.93
C PHE A 59 -5.31 2.47 10.64
N ILE A 60 -5.59 1.20 10.28
CA ILE A 60 -6.92 0.77 9.85
C ILE A 60 -7.97 0.76 10.98
N VAL A 61 -7.55 0.71 12.23
CA VAL A 61 -8.46 0.78 13.40
C VAL A 61 -8.65 2.20 13.93
N THR A 62 -7.89 3.17 13.40
CA THR A 62 -7.94 4.55 13.86
C THR A 62 -9.09 5.30 13.17
N VAL A 63 -10.00 5.88 13.95
CA VAL A 63 -10.99 6.84 13.44
C VAL A 63 -10.29 8.17 13.21
N THR A 64 -10.24 8.57 11.94
CA THR A 64 -9.58 9.79 11.49
C THR A 64 -10.46 11.01 11.68
N GLN A 65 -9.84 12.20 11.77
CA GLN A 65 -10.59 13.46 11.82
C GLN A 65 -11.48 13.65 10.58
N TRP A 66 -11.03 13.21 9.41
CA TRP A 66 -11.83 13.27 8.18
C TRP A 66 -13.12 12.46 8.30
N GLU A 67 -13.07 11.27 8.90
CA GLU A 67 -14.27 10.46 9.15
C GLU A 67 -15.21 11.13 10.16
N LEU A 68 -14.67 11.71 11.23
CA LEU A 68 -15.46 12.49 12.19
C LEU A 68 -16.16 13.67 11.50
N ASP A 69 -15.42 14.50 10.79
CA ASP A 69 -15.96 15.68 10.11
C ASP A 69 -17.03 15.30 9.07
N ARG A 70 -16.87 14.15 8.42
CA ARG A 70 -17.78 13.67 7.38
C ARG A 70 -19.04 13.03 7.94
N TYR A 71 -18.92 12.22 8.99
CA TYR A 71 -20.02 11.34 9.43
C TYR A 71 -20.62 11.74 10.78
N LEU A 72 -19.89 12.41 11.67
CA LEU A 72 -20.38 12.76 13.01
C LEU A 72 -21.50 13.81 12.99
N ALA A 73 -21.56 14.67 11.96
CA ALA A 73 -22.63 15.66 11.81
C ALA A 73 -23.82 15.14 10.96
N LEU A 74 -23.64 14.00 10.28
CA LEU A 74 -24.68 13.37 9.45
C LEU A 74 -25.59 12.42 10.24
N TYR A 75 -25.19 12.07 11.47
CA TYR A 75 -25.90 11.20 12.41
C TYR A 75 -26.02 11.89 13.77
#